data_AF-A0A971TEI2-F1
#
_entry.id   AF-A0A971TEI2-F1
#
_cell.length_a   1.000
_cell.length_b   1.000
_cell.length_c   1.000
_cell.angle_alpha   90.00
_cell.angle_beta   90.00
_cell.angle_gamma   90.00
#
_symmetry.space_group_name_H-M   'P 1'
#
loop_
_entity.id
_entity.type
_entity.pdbx_description
1 polymer ?
#
loop_
_entity_poly.entity_id
_entity_poly.type
_entity_poly.pdbx_seq_one_letter_code
_entity_poly.pdbx_strand_id
1 'polypeptide(L)'
;MAVLAGMVKNVLVIIILASFLEVLLPEGRVKPFVRFAIGLFIIIAVLNPVLNALFEEREFEINLWDYQVSSEQEREILEKGNRLNQQIAASTGTGIKEKIEGQVSAVAMLVPGVKEVKTNASLNDQGGLNQLNLTVRLEESKQLQKGGEVNVFLGGGDAPDTEDKKQIEEKIRGVISNLYGFDNLKISVQFEGG
;
A
#
# COMPACT_ATOMS: atom_id res chain seq x y z
N MET A 1 -15.13 3.35 -49.45
CA MET A 1 -15.61 2.38 -50.48
C MET A 1 -15.17 0.94 -50.19
N ALA A 2 -13.87 0.64 -50.09
CA ALA A 2 -13.39 -0.74 -49.85
C ALA A 2 -13.83 -1.35 -48.49
N VAL A 3 -13.83 -0.54 -47.43
CA VAL A 3 -14.24 -0.96 -46.07
C VAL A 3 -15.74 -1.31 -46.01
N LEU A 4 -16.59 -0.45 -46.59
CA LEU A 4 -18.04 -0.71 -46.72
C LEU A 4 -18.31 -1.99 -47.53
N ALA A 5 -17.61 -2.19 -48.64
CA ALA A 5 -17.74 -3.41 -49.44
C ALA A 5 -17.34 -4.67 -48.66
N GLY A 6 -16.29 -4.60 -47.83
CA GLY A 6 -15.87 -5.68 -46.94
C GLY A 6 -16.93 -6.01 -45.88
N MET A 7 -17.52 -5.00 -45.24
CA MET A 7 -18.58 -5.20 -44.24
C MET A 7 -19.84 -5.83 -44.85
N VAL A 8 -20.29 -5.34 -46.02
CA VAL A 8 -21.44 -5.90 -46.74
C VAL A 8 -21.17 -7.34 -47.14
N LYS A 9 -19.95 -7.67 -47.60
CA LYS A 9 -19.56 -9.05 -47.92
C LYS A 9 -19.67 -9.96 -46.70
N ASN A 10 -19.20 -9.52 -45.53
CA ASN A 10 -19.26 -10.32 -44.30
C ASN A 10 -20.71 -10.58 -43.86
N VAL A 11 -21.57 -9.55 -43.90
CA VAL A 11 -23.00 -9.70 -43.61
C VAL A 11 -23.69 -10.63 -44.60
N LEU A 12 -23.36 -10.52 -45.90
CA LEU A 12 -23.93 -11.38 -46.94
C LEU A 12 -23.61 -12.85 -46.70
N VAL A 13 -22.38 -13.18 -46.29
CA VAL A 13 -21.99 -14.56 -45.95
C VAL A 13 -22.83 -15.10 -44.79
N ILE A 14 -23.07 -14.30 -43.75
CA ILE A 14 -23.89 -14.70 -42.60
C ILE A 14 -25.34 -14.97 -43.03
N ILE A 15 -25.91 -14.10 -43.87
CA ILE A 15 -27.29 -14.26 -44.40
C ILE A 15 -27.40 -15.54 -45.25
N ILE A 16 -26.43 -15.80 -46.11
CA ILE A 16 -26.40 -17.03 -46.92
C ILE A 16 -26.34 -18.26 -46.01
N LEU A 17 -25.45 -18.28 -45.01
CA LEU A 17 -25.31 -19.39 -44.07
C LEU A 17 -26.59 -19.62 -43.26
N ALA A 18 -27.19 -18.54 -42.76
CA ALA A 18 -28.46 -18.58 -42.03
C ALA A 18 -29.60 -19.13 -42.90
N SER A 19 -29.62 -18.78 -44.19
CA SER A 19 -30.63 -19.29 -45.14
C SER A 19 -30.46 -20.78 -45.38
N PHE A 20 -29.22 -21.27 -45.50
CA PHE A 20 -28.95 -22.71 -45.55
C PHE A 20 -29.39 -23.42 -44.27
N LEU A 21 -29.08 -22.84 -43.11
CA LEU A 21 -29.48 -23.41 -41.82
C LEU A 21 -31.01 -23.49 -41.68
N GLU A 22 -31.72 -22.50 -42.22
CA GLU A 22 -33.18 -22.50 -42.29
C GLU A 22 -33.75 -23.63 -43.15
N VAL A 23 -33.11 -23.94 -44.27
CA VAL A 23 -33.51 -25.03 -45.17
C VAL A 23 -33.23 -26.40 -44.55
N LEU A 24 -32.16 -26.52 -43.77
CA LEU A 24 -31.82 -27.76 -43.06
C LEU A 24 -32.75 -28.04 -41.86
N LEU A 25 -33.49 -27.04 -41.40
CA LEU A 25 -34.41 -27.19 -40.26
C LEU A 25 -35.63 -28.04 -40.64
N PRO A 26 -35.86 -29.17 -39.94
CA PRO A 26 -37.02 -30.01 -40.19
C PRO A 26 -38.31 -29.27 -39.84
N GLU A 27 -39.39 -29.58 -40.56
CA GLU A 27 -40.71 -29.04 -40.24
C GLU A 27 -41.18 -29.51 -38.86
N GLY A 28 -41.75 -28.60 -38.08
CA GLY A 28 -42.29 -28.93 -36.76
C GLY A 28 -42.35 -27.76 -35.80
N ARG A 29 -42.73 -28.07 -34.55
CA ARG A 29 -42.97 -27.07 -33.50
C ARG A 29 -41.72 -26.27 -33.09
N VAL A 30 -40.52 -26.79 -33.35
CA VAL A 30 -39.24 -26.15 -32.99
C VAL A 30 -38.77 -25.12 -34.03
N LYS A 31 -39.17 -25.27 -35.29
CA LYS A 31 -38.72 -24.44 -36.42
C LYS A 31 -38.95 -22.93 -36.19
N PRO A 32 -40.11 -22.47 -35.66
CA PRO A 32 -40.32 -21.05 -35.37
C PRO A 32 -39.35 -20.49 -34.32
N PHE A 33 -39.02 -21.27 -33.29
CA PHE A 33 -38.09 -20.85 -32.24
C PHE A 33 -36.65 -20.74 -32.75
N VAL A 34 -36.21 -21.69 -33.58
CA VAL A 34 -34.87 -21.63 -34.18
C VAL A 34 -34.78 -20.49 -35.20
N ARG A 35 -35.84 -20.26 -36.00
CA ARG A 35 -35.93 -19.08 -36.89
C ARG A 35 -35.81 -17.76 -36.12
N PHE A 36 -36.46 -17.66 -34.97
CA PHE A 36 -36.36 -16.49 -34.12
C PHE A 36 -34.92 -16.28 -33.61
N ALA A 37 -34.27 -17.34 -33.12
CA ALA A 37 -32.88 -17.29 -32.67
C ALA A 37 -31.90 -16.92 -33.81
N ILE A 38 -32.09 -17.49 -35.01
CA ILE A 38 -31.31 -17.13 -36.21
C ILE A 38 -31.50 -15.65 -36.56
N GLY A 39 -32.75 -15.15 -36.54
CA GLY A 39 -33.05 -13.74 -36.79
C GLY A 39 -32.38 -12.81 -35.78
N LEU A 40 -32.43 -13.14 -34.49
CA LEU A 40 -31.74 -12.38 -33.45
C LEU A 40 -30.22 -12.39 -33.66
N PHE A 41 -29.64 -13.53 -34.03
CA PHE A 41 -28.22 -13.66 -34.33
C PHE A 41 -27.81 -12.77 -35.52
N ILE A 42 -28.62 -12.74 -36.59
CA ILE A 42 -28.38 -11.85 -37.74
C ILE A 42 -28.41 -10.38 -37.29
N ILE A 43 -29.38 -9.98 -36.48
CA ILE A 43 -29.48 -8.60 -35.96
C ILE A 43 -28.20 -8.24 -35.20
N ILE A 44 -27.72 -9.09 -34.29
CA ILE A 44 -26.49 -8.87 -33.52
C ILE A 44 -25.28 -8.76 -34.45
N ALA A 45 -25.17 -9.63 -35.45
CA ALA A 45 -24.06 -9.63 -36.39
C ALA A 45 -24.02 -8.38 -37.28
N VAL A 46 -25.19 -7.85 -37.66
CA VAL A 46 -25.33 -6.62 -38.46
C VAL A 46 -25.20 -5.36 -37.60
N LEU A 47 -25.44 -5.44 -36.30
CA LEU A 47 -25.40 -4.29 -35.40
C LEU A 47 -24.03 -3.60 -35.42
N ASN A 48 -22.93 -4.35 -35.29
CA ASN A 48 -21.58 -3.79 -35.28
C ASN A 48 -21.24 -2.96 -36.54
N PRO A 49 -21.36 -3.50 -37.77
CA PRO A 49 -21.09 -2.72 -38.98
C PRO A 49 -22.04 -1.53 -39.16
N VAL A 50 -23.30 -1.62 -38.70
CA VAL A 50 -24.24 -0.49 -38.73
C VAL A 50 -23.80 0.62 -37.77
N LEU A 51 -23.41 0.27 -36.54
CA LEU A 51 -22.92 1.24 -35.56
C LEU A 51 -21.62 1.90 -36.04
N ASN A 52 -20.67 1.15 -36.58
CA ASN A 52 -19.42 1.70 -37.11
C ASN A 52 -19.65 2.63 -38.30
N ALA A 53 -20.64 2.35 -39.15
CA ALA A 53 -21.01 3.23 -40.25
C ALA A 53 -21.70 4.53 -39.80
N LEU A 54 -22.43 4.50 -38.67
CA LEU A 54 -23.15 5.68 -38.14
C LEU A 54 -22.29 6.53 -37.20
N PHE A 55 -21.31 5.93 -36.54
CA PHE A 55 -20.50 6.55 -35.49
C PHE A 55 -19.00 6.51 -35.82
N GLU A 56 -18.62 6.89 -37.05
CA GLU A 56 -17.24 6.86 -37.59
C GLU A 56 -16.14 7.43 -36.65
N GLU A 57 -16.48 8.28 -35.68
CA GLU A 57 -15.55 8.90 -34.71
C GLU A 57 -15.43 8.20 -33.35
N ARG A 58 -16.23 7.14 -33.10
CA ARG A 58 -16.18 6.38 -31.86
C ARG A 58 -15.86 4.93 -32.21
N GLU A 59 -14.69 4.46 -31.78
CA GLU A 59 -14.35 3.04 -31.77
C GLU A 59 -15.30 2.30 -30.81
N PHE A 60 -16.55 2.11 -31.21
CA PHE A 60 -17.49 1.21 -30.56
C PHE A 60 -17.14 -0.22 -30.96
N GLU A 61 -15.94 -0.65 -30.61
CA GLU A 61 -15.63 -2.07 -30.59
C GLU A 61 -16.39 -2.67 -29.42
N ILE A 62 -17.62 -3.15 -29.69
CA ILE A 62 -18.35 -4.04 -28.77
C ILE A 62 -17.65 -5.41 -28.84
N ASN A 63 -16.39 -5.45 -28.44
CA ASN A 63 -15.59 -6.65 -28.23
C ASN A 63 -15.90 -7.21 -26.84
N LEU A 64 -17.19 -7.44 -26.55
CA LEU A 64 -17.64 -8.09 -25.30
C LEU A 64 -17.15 -9.54 -25.19
N TRP A 65 -16.72 -10.14 -26.30
CA TRP A 65 -16.29 -11.54 -26.39
C TRP A 65 -14.77 -11.71 -26.46
N ASP A 66 -14.01 -10.63 -26.71
CA ASP A 66 -12.56 -10.67 -26.96
C ASP A 66 -11.79 -9.65 -26.10
N TYR A 67 -12.20 -9.50 -24.83
CA TYR A 67 -11.41 -8.74 -23.86
C TYR A 67 -10.14 -9.54 -23.51
N GLN A 68 -9.21 -9.60 -24.45
CA GLN A 68 -7.83 -10.00 -24.20
C GLN A 68 -7.06 -8.72 -23.88
N VAL A 69 -6.52 -8.64 -22.66
CA VAL A 69 -5.56 -7.59 -22.30
C VAL A 69 -4.47 -7.62 -23.35
N SER A 70 -4.29 -6.51 -24.09
CA SER A 70 -3.27 -6.49 -25.12
C SER A 70 -1.89 -6.62 -24.47
N SER A 71 -0.97 -7.30 -25.14
CA SER A 71 0.42 -7.47 -24.68
C SER A 71 1.10 -6.13 -24.35
N GLU A 72 0.67 -5.04 -25.00
CA GLU A 72 1.12 -3.68 -24.76
C GLU A 72 0.59 -3.11 -23.43
N GLN A 73 -0.70 -3.34 -23.13
CA GLN A 73 -1.30 -2.93 -21.84
C GLN A 73 -0.67 -3.69 -20.68
N GLU A 74 -0.38 -4.99 -20.84
CA GLU A 74 0.31 -5.78 -19.82
C GLU A 74 1.72 -5.21 -19.54
N ARG A 75 2.49 -4.89 -20.58
CA ARG A 75 3.82 -4.27 -20.44
C ARG A 75 3.75 -2.92 -19.74
N GLU A 76 2.79 -2.07 -20.10
CA GLU A 76 2.60 -0.75 -19.49
C GLU A 76 2.26 -0.88 -17.99
N ILE A 77 1.40 -1.84 -17.62
CA ILE A 77 1.06 -2.13 -16.23
C ILE A 77 2.29 -2.59 -15.45
N LEU A 78 3.09 -3.50 -16.02
CA LEU A 78 4.32 -3.98 -15.39
C LEU A 78 5.36 -2.86 -15.21
N GLU A 79 5.53 -1.98 -16.21
CA GLU A 79 6.45 -0.86 -16.11
C GLU A 79 6.00 0.15 -15.04
N LYS A 80 4.72 0.50 -15.02
CA LYS A 80 4.13 1.36 -13.97
C LYS A 80 4.30 0.75 -12.59
N GLY A 81 4.07 -0.56 -12.44
CA GLY A 81 4.28 -1.29 -11.20
C GLY A 81 5.72 -1.23 -10.71
N ASN A 82 6.69 -1.46 -11.61
CA ASN A 82 8.12 -1.38 -11.28
C ASN A 82 8.55 0.03 -10.87
N ARG A 83 8.09 1.07 -11.57
CA ARG A 83 8.38 2.47 -11.23
C ARG A 83 7.80 2.85 -9.88
N LEU A 84 6.56 2.43 -9.59
CA LEU A 84 5.93 2.66 -8.29
C LEU A 84 6.72 1.97 -7.17
N ASN A 85 7.14 0.71 -7.38
CA ASN A 85 7.93 -0.01 -6.41
C ASN A 85 9.29 0.66 -6.12
N GLN A 86 9.97 1.16 -7.17
CA GLN A 86 11.21 1.93 -7.00
C GLN A 86 10.98 3.24 -6.24
N GLN A 87 9.90 3.95 -6.55
CA GLN A 87 9.54 5.18 -5.85
C GLN A 87 9.22 4.93 -4.37
N ILE A 88 8.51 3.85 -4.06
CA ILE A 88 8.25 3.41 -2.69
C ILE A 88 9.58 3.08 -2.00
N ALA A 89 10.44 2.25 -2.59
CA ALA A 89 11.74 1.89 -2.02
C ALA A 89 12.61 3.13 -1.72
N ALA A 90 12.66 4.10 -2.63
CA ALA A 90 13.42 5.34 -2.46
C ALA A 90 12.85 6.28 -1.38
N SER A 91 11.52 6.31 -1.20
CA SER A 91 10.84 7.21 -0.26
C SER A 91 10.65 6.62 1.15
N THR A 92 10.69 5.30 1.27
CA THR A 92 10.32 4.58 2.50
C THR A 92 11.46 4.56 3.53
N GLY A 93 12.72 4.41 3.11
CA GLY A 93 13.84 4.25 4.05
C GLY A 93 14.05 5.44 5.00
N THR A 94 14.28 6.63 4.46
CA THR A 94 14.65 7.80 5.26
C THR A 94 13.43 8.44 5.95
N GLY A 95 12.30 8.55 5.24
CA GLY A 95 11.11 9.21 5.78
C GLY A 95 10.44 8.43 6.91
N ILE A 96 10.43 7.09 6.85
CA ILE A 96 9.93 6.26 7.95
C ILE A 96 10.90 6.28 9.12
N LYS A 97 12.21 6.20 8.86
CA LYS A 97 13.25 6.29 9.89
C LYS A 97 13.09 7.54 10.75
N GLU A 98 13.10 8.72 10.11
CA GLU A 98 13.01 10.01 10.80
C GLU A 98 11.69 10.16 11.58
N LYS A 99 10.57 9.70 11.01
CA LYS A 99 9.27 9.72 11.70
C LYS A 99 9.26 8.83 12.93
N ILE A 100 9.81 7.61 12.86
CA ILE A 100 9.88 6.70 14.00
C ILE A 100 10.79 7.28 15.09
N GLU A 101 11.97 7.77 14.72
CA GLU A 101 12.92 8.38 15.66
C GLU A 101 12.31 9.59 16.38
N GLY A 102 11.63 10.47 15.65
CA GLY A 102 10.96 11.63 16.23
C GLY A 102 9.85 11.26 17.20
N GLN A 103 9.00 10.30 16.84
CA GLN A 103 7.90 9.90 17.72
C GLN A 103 8.38 9.13 18.96
N VAL A 104 9.35 8.22 18.81
CA VAL A 104 9.95 7.49 19.94
C VAL A 104 10.64 8.47 20.91
N SER A 105 11.35 9.48 20.38
CA SER A 105 11.98 10.51 21.22
C SER A 105 10.93 11.33 21.98
N ALA A 106 9.84 11.72 21.34
CA ALA A 106 8.75 12.46 21.98
C ALA A 106 8.11 11.67 23.12
N VAL A 107 7.88 10.36 22.91
CA VAL A 107 7.33 9.46 23.93
C VAL A 107 8.32 9.26 25.08
N ALA A 108 9.61 9.08 24.80
CA ALA A 108 10.63 8.90 25.82
C ALA A 108 10.85 10.16 26.68
N MET A 109 10.65 11.36 26.12
CA MET A 109 10.68 12.62 26.88
C MET A 109 9.52 12.77 27.89
N LEU A 110 8.44 11.99 27.75
CA LEU A 110 7.34 12.01 28.73
C LEU A 110 7.71 11.28 30.03
N VAL A 111 8.82 10.55 30.07
CA VAL A 111 9.28 9.86 31.27
C VAL A 111 9.88 10.88 32.26
N PRO A 112 9.37 10.96 33.51
CA PRO A 112 9.88 11.91 34.50
C PRO A 112 11.38 11.74 34.75
N GLY A 113 12.12 12.86 34.77
CA GLY A 113 13.57 12.88 34.96
C GLY A 113 14.39 12.83 33.65
N VAL A 114 13.73 12.80 32.49
CA VAL A 114 14.38 12.85 31.17
C VAL A 114 14.37 14.28 30.62
N LYS A 115 15.56 14.85 30.37
CA LYS A 115 15.74 16.20 29.81
C LYS A 115 15.78 16.20 28.28
N GLU A 116 16.45 15.22 27.69
CA GLU A 116 16.64 15.12 26.24
C GLU A 116 16.79 13.66 25.83
N VAL A 117 16.26 13.28 24.67
CA VAL A 117 16.41 11.95 24.09
C VAL A 117 16.78 12.06 22.62
N LYS A 118 17.85 11.37 22.22
CA LYS A 118 18.19 11.13 20.82
C LYS A 118 17.91 9.67 20.49
N THR A 119 17.10 9.43 19.47
CA THR A 119 16.77 8.08 19.01
C THR A 119 17.39 7.83 17.65
N ASN A 120 18.01 6.67 17.47
CA ASN A 120 18.48 6.18 16.17
C ASN A 120 17.85 4.81 15.88
N ALA A 121 17.14 4.72 14.75
CA ALA A 121 16.44 3.54 14.29
C ALA A 121 17.21 2.84 13.17
N SER A 122 17.28 1.50 13.24
CA SER A 122 17.78 0.65 12.17
C SER A 122 16.61 -0.10 11.53
N LEU A 123 16.44 0.08 10.23
CA LEU A 123 15.44 -0.61 9.39
C LEU A 123 16.12 -1.73 8.61
N ASN A 124 15.39 -2.80 8.31
CA ASN A 124 15.80 -3.84 7.38
C ASN A 124 15.49 -3.45 5.92
N ASP A 125 15.93 -4.27 4.97
CA ASP A 125 15.74 -4.04 3.51
C ASP A 125 14.26 -4.01 3.08
N GLN A 126 13.35 -4.46 3.95
CA GLN A 126 11.91 -4.47 3.72
C GLN A 126 11.19 -3.32 4.47
N GLY A 127 11.93 -2.38 5.07
CA GLY A 127 11.37 -1.26 5.82
C GLY A 127 10.81 -1.62 7.20
N GLY A 128 11.06 -2.84 7.69
CA GLY A 128 10.74 -3.27 9.05
C GLY A 128 11.78 -2.79 10.06
N LEU A 129 11.33 -2.32 11.22
CA LEU A 129 12.20 -1.85 12.30
C LEU A 129 12.92 -3.03 12.96
N ASN A 130 14.25 -2.97 13.00
CA ASN A 130 15.11 -4.04 13.54
C ASN A 130 15.66 -3.70 14.94
N GLN A 131 16.12 -2.46 15.14
CA GLN A 131 16.73 -2.02 16.40
C GLN A 131 16.46 -0.52 16.66
N LEU A 132 16.28 -0.17 17.93
CA LEU A 132 16.21 1.21 18.42
C LEU A 132 17.32 1.45 19.44
N ASN A 133 18.12 2.49 19.22
CA ASN A 133 19.13 2.94 20.17
C ASN A 133 18.74 4.34 20.66
N LEU A 134 18.59 4.49 21.98
CA LEU A 134 18.22 5.75 22.61
C LEU A 134 19.38 6.25 23.46
N THR A 135 19.76 7.51 23.26
CA THR A 135 20.69 8.23 24.12
C THR A 135 19.90 9.25 24.94
N VAL A 136 19.92 9.10 26.25
CA VAL A 136 19.05 9.82 27.19
C VAL A 136 19.91 10.72 28.08
N ARG A 137 19.54 11.99 28.17
CA ARG A 137 20.11 12.94 29.12
C ARG A 137 19.12 13.18 30.26
N LEU A 138 19.58 13.01 31.50
CA LEU A 138 18.75 13.17 32.68
C LEU A 138 18.66 14.64 33.11
N GLU A 139 17.58 15.00 33.80
CA GLU A 139 17.46 16.28 34.49
C GLU A 139 18.38 16.32 35.72
N GLU A 140 19.09 17.43 35.91
CA GLU A 140 19.87 17.65 37.13
C GLU A 140 18.90 17.84 38.31
N SER A 141 19.05 16.99 39.34
CA SER A 141 18.23 17.04 40.55
C SER A 141 18.42 18.36 41.30
N LYS A 142 17.42 19.23 41.30
CA LYS A 142 17.36 20.37 42.22
C LYS A 142 16.94 19.90 43.62
N GLN A 143 17.91 19.60 44.49
CA GLN A 143 17.79 19.73 45.94
C GLN A 143 18.36 21.10 46.33
N LEU A 144 17.82 22.01 47.15
CA LEU A 144 16.75 22.05 48.15
C LEU A 144 16.37 23.53 48.37
N GLN A 145 15.13 23.82 48.77
CA GLN A 145 14.91 24.70 49.92
C GLN A 145 14.02 23.96 50.92
N LYS A 146 14.62 23.50 52.01
CA LYS A 146 13.91 23.18 53.26
C LYS A 146 14.54 24.02 54.36
N GLY A 147 13.71 24.79 55.05
CA GLY A 147 13.99 25.17 56.42
C GLY A 147 13.85 23.96 57.35
N GLY A 148 14.63 23.95 58.43
CA GLY A 148 14.55 22.97 59.52
C GLY A 148 15.79 22.10 59.62
N GLU A 149 16.69 22.49 60.52
CA GLU A 149 17.93 21.83 60.92
C GLU A 149 17.72 20.35 61.30
N VAL A 150 18.58 19.45 60.81
CA VAL A 150 19.24 18.38 61.61
C VAL A 150 20.53 17.98 60.88
N ASN A 151 21.67 18.10 61.56
CA ASN A 151 22.98 17.61 61.12
C ASN A 151 23.02 16.08 61.05
N VAL A 152 23.27 15.50 59.87
CA VAL A 152 23.95 14.20 59.73
C VAL A 152 24.87 14.24 58.50
N PHE A 153 26.17 14.28 58.78
CA PHE A 153 27.32 13.77 58.03
C PHE A 153 27.38 13.96 56.48
N LEU A 154 28.33 14.80 56.06
CA LEU A 154 28.75 15.03 54.68
C LEU A 154 29.43 13.78 54.08
N GLY A 155 28.89 13.29 52.96
CA GLY A 155 29.55 12.37 52.04
C GLY A 155 29.01 12.53 50.63
N GLY A 156 29.87 13.00 49.72
CA GLY A 156 29.79 12.85 48.26
C GLY A 156 28.54 13.38 47.56
N GLY A 157 28.67 14.51 46.85
CA GLY A 157 27.73 14.83 45.77
C GLY A 157 27.96 13.84 44.63
N ASP A 158 27.07 12.86 44.49
CA ASP A 158 27.19 11.84 43.45
C ASP A 158 26.07 11.92 42.44
N ALA A 159 26.45 11.59 41.21
CA ALA A 159 25.60 11.41 40.04
C ALA A 159 24.34 10.58 40.37
N PRO A 160 23.26 10.70 39.55
CA PRO A 160 22.07 9.86 39.73
C PRO A 160 22.47 8.39 39.88
N ASP A 161 21.96 7.79 40.96
CA ASP A 161 22.38 6.48 41.45
C ASP A 161 22.13 5.40 40.38
N THR A 162 22.92 4.33 40.41
CA THR A 162 22.82 3.22 39.44
C THR A 162 21.42 2.59 39.42
N GLU A 163 20.71 2.69 40.55
CA GLU A 163 19.33 2.27 40.76
C GLU A 163 18.32 3.15 39.99
N ASP A 164 18.50 4.47 40.01
CA ASP A 164 17.62 5.44 39.34
C ASP A 164 17.75 5.32 37.81
N LYS A 165 18.96 5.11 37.31
CA LYS A 165 19.21 4.86 35.87
C LYS A 165 18.49 3.60 35.38
N LYS A 166 18.49 2.52 36.17
CA LYS A 166 17.78 1.27 35.83
C LYS A 166 16.26 1.45 35.83
N GLN A 167 15.71 2.15 36.82
CA GLN A 167 14.27 2.43 36.88
C GLN A 167 13.79 3.29 35.71
N ILE A 168 14.60 4.26 35.28
CA ILE A 168 14.30 5.11 34.12
C ILE A 168 14.40 4.29 32.83
N GLU A 169 15.39 3.41 32.68
CA GLU A 169 15.48 2.50 31.53
C GLU A 169 14.25 1.60 31.42
N GLU A 170 13.83 0.96 32.52
CA GLU A 170 12.65 0.09 32.53
C GLU A 170 11.37 0.83 32.18
N LYS A 171 11.19 2.06 32.70
CA LYS A 171 10.05 2.92 32.36
C LYS A 171 10.05 3.29 30.88
N ILE A 172 11.20 3.67 30.31
CA ILE A 172 11.33 4.00 28.88
C ILE A 172 11.00 2.78 28.02
N ARG A 173 11.56 1.60 28.34
CA ARG A 173 11.23 0.34 27.64
C ARG A 173 9.75 0.02 27.72
N GLY A 174 9.15 0.10 28.91
CA GLY A 174 7.74 -0.22 29.12
C GLY A 174 6.81 0.68 28.33
N VAL A 175 7.06 1.99 28.32
CA VAL A 175 6.24 2.95 27.58
C VAL A 175 6.35 2.74 26.07
N ILE A 176 7.57 2.54 25.55
CA ILE A 176 7.78 2.29 24.11
C ILE A 176 7.17 0.96 23.67
N SER A 177 7.34 -0.10 24.46
CA SER A 177 6.80 -1.43 24.16
C SER A 177 5.27 -1.42 24.14
N ASN A 178 4.63 -0.77 25.13
CA ASN A 178 3.18 -0.72 25.23
C ASN A 178 2.52 0.16 24.17
N LEU A 179 3.13 1.30 23.80
CA LEU A 179 2.54 2.23 22.83
C LEU A 179 2.72 1.77 21.38
N TYR A 180 3.82 1.07 21.07
CA TYR A 180 4.14 0.66 19.70
C TYR A 180 4.00 -0.85 19.46
N GLY A 181 3.65 -1.65 20.48
CA GLY A 181 3.44 -3.10 20.33
C GLY A 181 4.71 -3.87 19.95
N PHE A 182 5.87 -3.38 20.35
CA PHE A 182 7.16 -3.98 20.02
C PHE A 182 7.52 -5.12 20.97
N ASP A 183 6.92 -6.30 20.79
CA ASP A 183 7.10 -7.41 21.74
C ASP A 183 8.52 -8.01 21.74
N ASN A 184 9.24 -7.93 20.61
CA ASN A 184 10.57 -8.57 20.42
C ASN A 184 11.65 -7.62 19.87
N LEU A 185 11.43 -6.30 19.94
CA LEU A 185 12.39 -5.34 19.39
C LEU A 185 13.57 -5.13 20.35
N LYS A 186 14.81 -5.18 19.82
CA LYS A 186 16.01 -4.84 20.59
C LYS A 186 16.05 -3.33 20.80
N ILE A 187 15.60 -2.88 21.97
CA ILE A 187 15.78 -1.51 22.44
C ILE A 187 17.08 -1.46 23.26
N SER A 188 17.96 -0.49 23.01
CA SER A 188 19.15 -0.23 23.83
C SER A 188 19.12 1.21 24.31
N VAL A 189 19.30 1.44 25.61
CA VAL A 189 19.29 2.77 26.23
C VAL A 189 20.68 3.07 26.79
N GLN A 190 21.23 4.23 26.44
CA GLN A 190 22.50 4.74 26.96
C GLN A 190 22.27 6.11 27.58
N PHE A 191 22.94 6.41 28.70
CA PHE A 191 22.82 7.69 29.38
C PHE A 191 24.02 8.59 29.05
N GLU A 192 23.77 9.83 28.64
CA GLU A 192 24.84 10.79 28.32
C GLU A 192 25.48 11.30 29.62
N GLY A 193 26.75 10.93 29.88
CA GLY A 193 27.49 11.30 31.11
C GLY A 193 27.77 10.15 32.09
N GLY A 194 27.83 8.91 31.61
CA GLY A 194 28.32 7.74 32.35
C GLY A 194 29.25 6.89 31.50
#